data_AF-A0A3M1YJJ7-F1
#
_entry.id   AF-A0A3M1YJJ7-F1
#
_cell.length_a   1.000
_cell.length_b   1.000
_cell.length_c   1.000
_cell.angle_alpha   90.00
_cell.angle_beta   90.00
_cell.angle_gamma   90.00
#
_symmetry.space_group_name_H-M   'P 1'
#
loop_
_entity.id
_entity.type
_entity.pdbx_description
1 polymer ?
#
loop_
_entity_poly.entity_id
_entity_poly.type
_entity_poly.pdbx_seq_one_letter_code
_entity_poly.pdbx_strand_id
1 'polypeptide(L)'
;PAVKVLYDIYHMQVMEGDIIATIRKYAPYIGHYHTAGVPGRGEIGQQQELNYPAIMRAILETGYDGWVGQEFIPQGDPATALHEAYHLCDVRL
;
A
#
# COMPACT_ATOMS: atom_id res chain seq x y z
N PRO A 1 -21.22 -0.28 -9.47
CA PRO A 1 -21.76 0.19 -8.16
C PRO A 1 -21.03 1.45 -7.71
N ALA A 2 -21.69 2.37 -7.00
CA ALA A 2 -21.09 3.64 -6.54
C ALA A 2 -20.34 3.53 -5.19
N VAL A 3 -20.30 2.33 -4.59
CA VAL A 3 -19.66 2.08 -3.29
C VAL A 3 -18.54 1.05 -3.45
N LYS A 4 -17.39 1.33 -2.84
CA LYS A 4 -16.17 0.51 -2.84
C LYS A 4 -15.47 0.60 -1.49
N VAL A 5 -14.58 -0.35 -1.22
CA VAL A 5 -13.78 -0.41 0.01
C VAL A 5 -12.46 0.35 -0.17
N LEU A 6 -12.06 1.10 0.86
CA LEU A 6 -10.69 1.54 1.06
C LEU A 6 -9.91 0.39 1.70
N TYR A 7 -8.93 -0.16 0.98
CA TYR A 7 -8.07 -1.23 1.47
C TYR A 7 -6.79 -0.62 2.04
N ASP A 8 -6.77 -0.39 3.35
CA ASP A 8 -5.56 0.05 4.05
C ASP A 8 -4.65 -1.16 4.31
N ILE A 9 -3.48 -1.17 3.66
CA ILE A 9 -2.54 -2.29 3.69
C ILE A 9 -1.93 -2.47 5.08
N TYR A 10 -1.70 -1.39 5.83
CA TYR A 10 -1.18 -1.45 7.19
C TYR A 10 -2.17 -2.17 8.11
N HIS A 11 -3.44 -1.76 8.08
CA HIS A 11 -4.48 -2.40 8.89
C HIS A 11 -4.71 -3.86 8.49
N MET A 12 -4.71 -4.15 7.19
CA MET A 12 -4.89 -5.51 6.70
C MET A 12 -3.74 -6.43 7.11
N GLN A 13 -2.50 -5.92 7.16
CA GLN A 13 -1.36 -6.73 7.59
C GLN A 13 -1.44 -7.05 9.09
N VAL A 14 -1.82 -6.08 9.91
CA VAL A 14 -1.94 -6.26 11.37
C VAL A 14 -3.08 -7.21 11.74
N MET A 15 -4.21 -7.14 11.04
CA MET A 15 -5.43 -7.88 11.41
C MET A 15 -5.54 -9.25 10.75
N GLU A 16 -5.13 -9.38 9.48
CA GLU A 16 -5.44 -10.56 8.67
C GLU A 16 -4.18 -11.18 8.02
N GLY A 17 -3.28 -10.34 7.50
CA GLY A 17 -2.14 -10.76 6.69
C GLY A 17 -2.54 -11.21 5.28
N ASP A 18 -1.65 -11.98 4.63
CA ASP A 18 -1.84 -12.52 3.28
C ASP A 18 -2.28 -11.47 2.23
N ILE A 19 -1.60 -10.32 2.25
CA ILE A 19 -1.99 -9.09 1.54
C ILE A 19 -2.16 -9.31 0.04
N ILE A 20 -1.19 -9.93 -0.63
CA ILE A 20 -1.25 -10.10 -2.09
C ILE A 20 -2.43 -10.99 -2.48
N ALA A 21 -2.70 -12.06 -1.73
CA ALA A 21 -3.82 -12.95 -2.01
C ALA A 21 -5.17 -12.26 -1.79
N THR A 22 -5.31 -11.50 -0.71
CA THR A 22 -6.55 -10.78 -0.39
C THR A 22 -6.80 -9.63 -1.36
N ILE A 23 -5.77 -8.88 -1.77
CA ILE A 23 -5.89 -7.87 -2.85
C ILE A 23 -6.42 -8.51 -4.13
N ARG A 24 -5.79 -9.61 -4.59
CA ARG A 24 -6.22 -10.29 -5.82
C ARG A 24 -7.65 -10.82 -5.74
N LYS A 25 -8.01 -11.41 -4.59
CA LYS A 25 -9.36 -11.96 -4.35
C LYS A 25 -10.44 -10.89 -4.32
N TYR A 26 -10.15 -9.72 -3.72
CA TYR A 26 -11.15 -8.69 -3.46
C TYR A 26 -11.05 -7.46 -4.36
N ALA A 27 -10.14 -7.44 -5.34
CA ALA A 27 -9.94 -6.34 -6.28
C ALA A 27 -11.25 -5.77 -6.89
N PRO A 28 -12.26 -6.59 -7.28
CA PRO A 28 -13.52 -6.06 -7.80
C PRO A 28 -14.31 -5.17 -6.81
N TYR A 29 -13.96 -5.18 -5.52
CA TYR A 29 -14.62 -4.42 -4.46
C TYR A 29 -13.77 -3.28 -3.89
N ILE A 30 -12.47 -3.25 -4.20
CA ILE A 30 -11.55 -2.23 -3.71
C ILE A 30 -11.59 -1.02 -4.66
N GLY A 31 -11.65 0.18 -4.09
CA GLY A 31 -11.65 1.44 -4.83
C GLY A 31 -10.43 2.31 -4.56
N HIS A 32 -9.74 2.09 -3.44
CA HIS A 32 -8.56 2.86 -3.05
C HIS A 32 -7.69 2.06 -2.09
N TYR A 33 -6.39 2.41 -2.05
CA TYR A 33 -5.40 1.77 -1.19
C TYR A 33 -4.63 2.80 -0.39
N HIS A 34 -4.34 2.51 0.88
CA HIS A 34 -3.40 3.26 1.70
C HIS A 34 -2.18 2.41 2.08
N THR A 35 -1.05 3.07 2.27
CA THR A 35 0.23 2.45 2.66
C THR A 35 0.73 3.00 4.00
N ALA A 36 1.30 2.12 4.82
CA ALA A 36 2.20 2.47 5.92
C ALA A 36 3.05 1.26 6.34
N GLY A 37 4.21 1.51 6.96
CA GLY A 37 5.10 0.46 7.45
C GLY A 37 4.55 -0.23 8.69
N VAL A 38 4.71 -1.55 8.77
CA VAL A 38 4.27 -2.36 9.93
C VAL A 38 5.50 -2.74 10.78
N PRO A 39 5.45 -2.64 12.12
CA PRO A 39 4.26 -2.39 12.96
C PRO A 39 4.00 -0.91 13.30
N GLY A 40 4.97 -0.02 13.06
CA GLY A 40 4.98 1.34 13.62
C GLY A 40 4.10 2.39 12.91
N ARG A 41 3.45 2.04 11.79
CA ARG A 41 2.75 2.98 10.89
C ARG A 41 3.66 4.10 10.34
N GLY A 42 4.96 3.80 10.26
CA GLY A 42 5.99 4.71 9.73
C GLY A 42 6.33 4.43 8.27
N GLU A 43 7.56 4.75 7.87
CA GLU A 43 8.07 4.59 6.51
C GLU A 43 7.89 3.16 5.97
N ILE A 44 7.66 3.06 4.66
CA ILE A 44 7.37 1.79 3.97
C ILE A 44 8.61 1.08 3.40
N GLY A 45 9.81 1.54 3.78
CA GLY A 45 11.10 1.02 3.30
C GLY A 45 11.48 -0.36 3.84
N GLN A 46 12.78 -0.67 3.83
CA GLN A 46 13.31 -1.99 4.22
C GLN A 46 13.32 -2.29 5.73
N GLN A 47 13.01 -1.29 6.58
CA GLN A 47 13.05 -1.43 8.04
C GLN A 47 11.72 -1.94 8.63
N GLN A 48 10.75 -2.25 7.79
CA GLN A 48 9.43 -2.79 8.15
C GLN A 48 9.17 -4.08 7.34
N GLU A 49 8.14 -4.84 7.69
CA GLU A 49 7.95 -6.23 7.24
C GLU A 49 7.35 -6.42 5.83
N LEU A 50 6.68 -5.43 5.26
CA LEU A 50 5.95 -5.54 3.98
C LEU A 50 6.82 -5.24 2.75
N ASN A 51 6.73 -6.07 1.72
CA ASN A 51 7.36 -5.78 0.42
C ASN A 51 6.42 -4.96 -0.48
N TYR A 52 6.47 -3.63 -0.35
CA TYR A 52 5.61 -2.72 -1.13
C TYR A 52 5.78 -2.84 -2.66
N PRO A 53 6.98 -2.98 -3.24
CA PRO A 53 7.11 -3.20 -4.68
C PRO A 53 6.33 -4.44 -5.18
N ALA A 54 6.36 -5.55 -4.42
CA ALA A 54 5.59 -6.74 -4.79
C ALA A 54 4.08 -6.53 -4.64
N ILE A 55 3.64 -5.83 -3.59
CA ILE A 55 2.24 -5.48 -3.36
C ILE A 55 1.71 -4.56 -4.47
N MET A 56 2.47 -3.54 -4.85
CA MET A 56 2.09 -2.59 -5.92
C MET A 56 1.99 -3.28 -7.28
N ARG A 57 2.87 -4.24 -7.59
CA ARG A 57 2.73 -5.07 -8.81
C ARG A 57 1.45 -5.89 -8.77
N ALA A 58 1.12 -6.51 -7.63
CA ALA A 58 -0.13 -7.24 -7.48
C ALA A 58 -1.36 -6.33 -7.64
N ILE A 59 -1.32 -5.09 -7.16
CA ILE A 59 -2.38 -4.10 -7.39
C ILE A 59 -2.50 -3.77 -8.88
N LEU A 60 -1.40 -3.48 -9.57
CA LEU A 60 -1.41 -3.19 -11.01
C LEU A 60 -1.95 -4.36 -11.85
N GLU A 61 -1.58 -5.60 -11.51
CA GLU A 61 -2.07 -6.82 -12.16
C GLU A 61 -3.60 -6.97 -12.08
N THR A 62 -4.27 -6.33 -11.12
CA THR A 62 -5.74 -6.31 -11.03
C THR A 62 -6.40 -5.37 -12.04
N GLY A 63 -5.61 -4.56 -12.75
CA GLY A 63 -6.09 -3.49 -13.62
C GLY A 63 -6.48 -2.21 -12.88
N TYR A 64 -6.05 -2.05 -11.62
CA TYR A 64 -6.30 -0.83 -10.84
C TYR A 64 -5.56 0.37 -11.45
N ASP A 65 -6.31 1.41 -11.81
CA ASP A 65 -5.83 2.63 -12.48
C ASP A 65 -5.97 3.89 -11.60
N GLY A 66 -6.39 3.72 -10.35
CA GLY A 66 -6.56 4.81 -9.38
C GLY A 66 -5.27 5.21 -8.65
N TRP A 67 -5.45 5.97 -7.56
CA TRP A 67 -4.37 6.46 -6.72
C TRP A 67 -4.08 5.52 -5.55
N VAL A 68 -2.85 5.61 -5.02
CA VAL A 68 -2.47 4.96 -3.76
C VAL A 68 -2.04 6.05 -2.78
N GLY A 69 -2.70 6.12 -1.63
CA GLY A 69 -2.43 7.10 -0.58
C GLY A 69 -1.24 6.67 0.29
N GLN A 70 -0.34 7.60 0.56
CA GLN A 70 0.78 7.42 1.48
C GLN A 70 0.35 7.92 2.87
N GLU A 71 -0.21 7.05 3.72
CA GLU A 71 -0.84 7.38 5.00
C GLU A 71 0.00 6.88 6.19
N PHE A 72 1.27 7.28 6.20
CA PHE A 72 2.20 6.93 7.27
C PHE A 72 2.66 8.16 8.06
N ILE A 73 3.25 7.92 9.23
CA ILE A 73 3.82 8.95 10.11
C ILE A 73 5.33 9.02 9.83
N PRO A 74 5.83 10.07 9.15
CA PRO A 74 7.27 10.23 8.93
C PRO A 74 7.99 10.41 10.27
N GLN A 75 9.09 9.69 10.47
CA GLN A 75 10.01 9.85 11.59
C GLN A 75 11.04 10.95 11.30
N GLY A 76 11.35 11.18 10.03
CA GLY A 76 12.25 12.22 9.55
C GLY A 76 11.52 13.38 8.87
N ASP A 77 12.19 13.97 7.87
CA ASP A 77 11.60 15.01 7.03
C ASP A 77 10.43 14.44 6.19
N PRO A 78 9.20 15.01 6.31
CA PRO A 78 8.03 14.48 5.60
C PRO A 78 8.15 14.48 4.08
N ALA A 79 8.83 15.47 3.49
CA ALA A 79 8.96 15.56 2.04
C ALA A 79 9.90 14.48 1.49
N THR A 80 11.02 14.25 2.16
CA THR A 80 11.96 13.17 1.87
C THR A 80 11.27 11.82 1.99
N ALA A 81 10.57 11.58 3.09
CA ALA A 81 9.88 10.31 3.32
C ALA A 81 8.79 10.04 2.26
N LEU A 82 8.01 11.06 1.88
CA LEU A 82 7.01 10.94 0.81
C LEU A 82 7.66 10.64 -0.55
N HIS A 83 8.78 11.30 -0.86
CA HIS A 83 9.52 11.05 -2.10
C HIS A 83 10.03 9.61 -2.17
N GLU A 84 10.63 9.09 -1.11
CA GLU A 84 11.08 7.70 -1.02
C GLU A 84 9.92 6.71 -1.18
N ALA A 85 8.80 6.97 -0.49
CA ALA A 85 7.62 6.13 -0.57
C ALA A 85 7.01 6.11 -1.98
N TYR A 86 6.97 7.26 -2.66
CA TYR A 86 6.56 7.36 -4.06
C TYR A 86 7.43 6.46 -4.96
N HIS A 87 8.75 6.58 -4.89
CA HIS A 87 9.66 5.81 -5.76
C HIS A 87 9.63 4.31 -5.48
N LEU A 88 9.44 3.92 -4.21
CA LEU A 88 9.28 2.52 -3.86
C LEU A 88 7.99 1.91 -4.44
N CYS A 89 6.93 2.73 -4.54
CA CYS A 89 5.64 2.32 -5.06
C CYS A 89 5.51 2.45 -6.59
N ASP A 90 6.36 3.25 -7.24
CA ASP A 90 6.37 3.42 -8.70
C ASP A 90 7.03 2.23 -9.39
N VAL A 91 6.22 1.19 -9.64
CA VAL A 91 6.65 -0.08 -10.25
C VAL A 91 6.29 -0.19 -11.74
N ARG A 92 5.91 0.93 -12.36
CA ARG A 92 5.62 1.03 -13.80
C ARG A 92 6.93 1.30 -14.55
N LEU A 93 7.79 0.27 -14.60
CA LEU A 93 8.98 0.24 -15.46
C LEU A 93 8.78 -0.81 -16.55
#